data_AF-B6APA0-F1
#
_entry.id   AF-B6APA0-F1
#
_cell.length_a   1.000
_cell.length_b   1.000
_cell.length_c   1.000
_cell.angle_alpha   90.00
_cell.angle_beta   90.00
_cell.angle_gamma   90.00
#
_symmetry.space_group_name_H-M   'P 1'
#
loop_
_entity.id
_entity.type
_entity.pdbx_description
1 polymer ?
#
loop_
_entity_poly.entity_id
_entity_poly.type
_entity_poly.pdbx_seq_one_letter_code
_entity_poly.pdbx_strand_id
1 'polypeptide(L)'
;MNPLSIFVGLLVSAMLTAAGLPFVLSEIHSSRLSALEADIGKIQAASASFGKSQDTYTGISCPALVQSGFWPTGGCSGSDFDLPDLPNTTVTVTAPTPETFEITATTTYYTASDLSMACNAWGPKSNSCTPRGSTLSIVFQ
;
A
#
# COMPACT_ATOMS: atom_id res chain seq x y z
N MET A 1 -53.35 -27.22 -3.41
CA MET A 1 -52.17 -26.36 -3.18
C MET A 1 -51.68 -26.64 -1.77
N ASN A 2 -50.51 -27.25 -1.62
CA ASN A 2 -49.99 -27.72 -0.33
C ASN A 2 -49.16 -26.62 0.34
N PRO A 3 -49.42 -26.25 1.61
CA PRO A 3 -48.80 -25.10 2.29
C PRO A 3 -47.31 -25.27 2.64
N LEU A 4 -46.73 -26.45 2.42
CA LEU A 4 -45.32 -26.74 2.70
C LEU A 4 -44.34 -26.06 1.73
N SER A 5 -44.77 -25.71 0.52
CA SER A 5 -43.87 -25.17 -0.52
C SER A 5 -43.53 -23.69 -0.34
N ILE A 6 -44.25 -22.96 0.52
CA ILE A 6 -44.06 -21.51 0.72
C ILE A 6 -42.97 -21.24 1.77
N PHE A 7 -42.78 -22.12 2.75
CA PHE A 7 -41.78 -21.94 3.80
C PHE A 7 -40.34 -22.18 3.34
N VAL A 8 -40.12 -23.00 2.30
CA VAL A 8 -38.77 -23.31 1.80
C VAL A 8 -38.21 -22.18 0.92
N GLY A 9 -39.05 -21.37 0.26
CA GLY A 9 -38.60 -20.26 -0.58
C GLY A 9 -38.06 -19.05 0.20
N LEU A 10 -38.57 -18.81 1.42
CA LEU A 10 -38.20 -17.66 2.24
C LEU A 10 -36.88 -17.86 3.01
N LEU A 11 -36.47 -19.10 3.28
CA LEU A 11 -35.21 -19.40 3.98
C LEU A 11 -33.98 -19.33 3.06
N VAL A 12 -34.15 -19.56 1.75
CA VAL A 12 -33.06 -19.48 0.76
C VAL A 12 -32.73 -18.02 0.40
N SER A 13 -33.70 -17.12 0.49
CA SER A 13 -33.51 -15.71 0.16
C SER A 13 -32.76 -14.92 1.24
N ALA A 14 -32.67 -15.43 2.47
CA ALA A 14 -31.92 -14.78 3.55
C ALA A 14 -30.43 -15.19 3.59
N MET A 15 -30.07 -16.35 3.04
CA MET A 15 -28.67 -16.81 3.03
C MET A 15 -27.85 -16.21 1.87
N LEU A 16 -28.48 -15.85 0.74
CA LEU A 16 -27.76 -15.21 -0.36
C LEU A 16 -27.35 -13.76 -0.05
N THR A 17 -28.05 -13.07 0.84
CA THR A 17 -27.69 -11.69 1.21
C THR A 17 -26.55 -11.61 2.23
N ALA A 18 -26.23 -12.71 2.92
CA ALA A 18 -25.06 -12.79 3.81
C ALA A 18 -23.78 -13.21 3.08
N ALA A 19 -23.89 -13.88 1.93
CA ALA A 19 -22.76 -14.34 1.13
C ALA A 19 -22.23 -13.30 0.12
N GLY A 20 -22.98 -12.21 -0.14
CA GLY A 20 -22.53 -11.12 -1.02
C GLY A 20 -21.58 -10.11 -0.35
N LEU A 21 -21.59 -10.03 0.99
CA LEU A 21 -20.73 -9.12 1.75
C LEU A 21 -19.22 -9.44 1.65
N PRO A 22 -18.74 -10.71 1.68
CA PRO A 22 -17.30 -10.98 1.56
C PRO A 22 -16.73 -10.72 0.15
N PHE A 23 -17.55 -10.80 -0.91
CA PHE A 23 -17.08 -10.55 -2.28
C PHE A 23 -16.92 -9.06 -2.58
N VAL A 24 -17.85 -8.22 -2.11
CA VAL A 24 -17.70 -6.75 -2.23
C VAL A 24 -16.56 -6.23 -1.35
N LEU A 25 -16.32 -6.83 -0.17
CA LEU A 25 -15.12 -6.51 0.62
C LEU A 25 -13.81 -6.97 -0.05
N SER A 26 -13.81 -8.09 -0.77
CA SER A 26 -12.61 -8.62 -1.45
C SER A 26 -12.20 -7.79 -2.67
N GLU A 27 -13.16 -7.31 -3.48
CA GLU A 27 -12.84 -6.47 -4.64
C GLU A 27 -12.33 -5.09 -4.22
N ILE A 28 -12.91 -4.49 -3.17
CA ILE A 28 -12.47 -3.19 -2.63
C ILE A 28 -11.10 -3.31 -1.93
N HIS A 29 -10.83 -4.43 -1.24
CA HIS A 29 -9.49 -4.69 -0.68
C HIS A 29 -8.45 -4.88 -1.78
N SER A 30 -8.77 -5.62 -2.85
CA SER A 30 -7.85 -5.87 -3.96
C SER A 30 -7.48 -4.60 -4.74
N SER A 31 -8.46 -3.74 -5.04
CA SER A 31 -8.18 -2.49 -5.77
C SER A 31 -7.36 -1.49 -4.97
N ARG A 32 -7.57 -1.42 -3.64
CA ARG A 32 -6.85 -0.49 -2.76
C ARG A 32 -5.45 -0.97 -2.43
N LEU A 33 -5.27 -2.28 -2.22
CA LEU A 33 -3.95 -2.87 -2.10
C LEU A 33 -3.13 -2.64 -3.39
N SER A 34 -3.78 -2.76 -4.55
CA SER A 34 -3.15 -2.43 -5.83
C SER A 34 -2.74 -0.96 -5.94
N ALA A 35 -3.52 -0.02 -5.39
CA ALA A 35 -3.14 1.39 -5.31
C ALA A 35 -1.92 1.61 -4.41
N LEU A 36 -1.90 1.01 -3.21
CA LEU A 36 -0.74 1.05 -2.30
C LEU A 36 0.51 0.51 -2.99
N GLU A 37 0.40 -0.63 -3.66
CA GLU A 37 1.52 -1.22 -4.41
C GLU A 37 1.98 -0.31 -5.56
N ALA A 38 1.05 0.30 -6.30
CA ALA A 38 1.39 1.20 -7.39
C ALA A 38 2.14 2.45 -6.88
N ASP A 39 1.69 3.04 -5.78
CA ASP A 39 2.33 4.23 -5.20
C ASP A 39 3.69 3.91 -4.58
N ILE A 40 3.83 2.78 -3.89
CA ILE A 40 5.14 2.26 -3.46
C ILE A 40 6.07 2.11 -4.68
N GLY A 41 5.57 1.61 -5.81
CA GLY A 41 6.35 1.49 -7.04
C GLY A 41 6.80 2.82 -7.63
N LYS A 42 5.94 3.85 -7.60
CA LYS A 42 6.32 5.20 -8.03
C LYS A 42 7.42 5.77 -7.12
N ILE A 43 7.27 5.64 -5.81
CA ILE A 43 8.25 6.13 -4.83
C ILE A 43 9.57 5.38 -4.96
N GLN A 44 9.53 4.06 -5.16
CA GLN A 44 10.71 3.23 -5.40
C GLN A 44 11.45 3.69 -6.67
N ALA A 45 10.73 3.92 -7.77
CA ALA A 45 11.34 4.39 -9.01
C ALA A 45 11.97 5.79 -8.88
N ALA A 46 11.28 6.72 -8.19
CA ALA A 46 11.81 8.06 -7.90
C ALA A 46 13.06 7.99 -7.02
N SER A 47 13.01 7.16 -5.97
CA SER A 47 14.11 6.97 -5.03
C SER A 47 15.33 6.34 -5.70
N ALA A 48 15.14 5.29 -6.50
CA ALA A 48 16.20 4.68 -7.29
C ALA A 48 16.81 5.67 -8.29
N SER A 49 16.02 6.57 -8.87
CA SER A 49 16.52 7.61 -9.77
C SER A 49 17.36 8.64 -9.03
N PHE A 50 16.96 9.02 -7.81
CA PHE A 50 17.76 9.87 -6.93
C PHE A 50 19.11 9.23 -6.58
N GLY A 51 19.11 7.97 -6.14
CA GLY A 51 20.34 7.25 -5.82
C GLY A 51 21.30 7.17 -7.02
N LYS A 52 20.78 6.90 -8.22
CA LYS A 52 21.58 6.91 -9.47
C LYS A 52 22.13 8.29 -9.84
N SER A 53 21.46 9.37 -9.45
CA SER A 53 21.89 10.73 -9.76
C SER A 53 22.88 11.30 -8.76
N GLN A 54 22.83 10.85 -7.51
CA GLN A 54 23.65 11.38 -6.41
C GLN A 54 24.76 10.41 -5.99
N ASP A 55 24.80 9.21 -6.56
CA ASP A 55 25.65 8.07 -6.15
C ASP A 55 25.50 7.72 -4.65
N THR A 56 24.40 8.12 -4.03
CA THR A 56 24.04 7.82 -2.64
C THR A 56 22.55 8.07 -2.39
N TYR A 57 21.97 7.38 -1.41
CA TYR A 57 20.63 7.67 -0.88
C TYR A 57 20.65 8.61 0.34
N THR A 58 21.83 9.04 0.80
CA THR A 58 21.95 9.89 2.00
C THR A 58 21.09 11.16 1.88
N GLY A 59 20.22 11.40 2.87
CA GLY A 59 19.33 12.57 2.88
C GLY A 59 18.09 12.44 1.99
N ILE A 60 17.84 11.27 1.41
CA ILE A 60 16.60 11.00 0.68
C ILE A 60 15.39 11.23 1.58
N SER A 61 14.42 11.94 1.03
CA SER A 61 13.14 12.28 1.66
C SER A 61 12.19 12.76 0.56
N CYS A 62 10.88 12.82 0.81
CA CYS A 62 9.93 13.36 -0.18
C CYS A 62 10.36 14.77 -0.66
N PRO A 63 10.70 15.74 0.23
CA PRO A 63 11.19 17.04 -0.21
C PRO A 63 12.46 16.98 -1.06
N ALA A 64 13.41 16.11 -0.73
CA ALA A 64 14.64 15.95 -1.51
C ALA A 64 14.37 15.43 -2.93
N LEU A 65 13.41 14.50 -3.06
CA LEU A 65 12.97 14.00 -4.37
C LEU A 65 12.29 15.09 -5.20
N VAL A 66 11.46 15.94 -4.58
CA VAL A 66 10.86 17.10 -5.25
C VAL A 66 11.92 18.12 -5.68
N GLN A 67 12.86 18.46 -4.79
CA GLN A 67 13.94 19.41 -5.09
C GLN A 67 14.85 18.91 -6.22
N SER A 68 15.07 17.61 -6.30
CA SER A 68 15.88 16.98 -7.36
C SER A 68 15.09 16.72 -8.65
N GLY A 69 13.77 16.98 -8.67
CA GLY A 69 12.91 16.77 -9.84
C GLY A 69 12.48 15.32 -10.09
N PHE A 70 12.69 14.41 -9.14
CA PHE A 70 12.25 13.01 -9.23
C PHE A 70 10.83 12.79 -8.71
N TRP A 71 10.23 13.80 -8.08
CA TRP A 71 8.85 13.77 -7.59
C TRP A 71 8.13 15.09 -7.92
N PRO A 72 6.82 15.08 -8.24
CA PRO A 72 6.08 16.30 -8.59
C PRO A 72 6.05 17.33 -7.46
N THR A 73 6.14 18.60 -7.84
CA THR A 73 5.94 19.73 -6.91
C THR A 73 4.54 19.67 -6.31
N GLY A 74 4.46 19.75 -4.97
CA GLY A 74 3.20 19.60 -4.24
C GLY A 74 2.84 18.14 -3.91
N GLY A 75 3.60 17.16 -4.38
CA GLY A 75 3.39 15.74 -4.05
C GLY A 75 3.90 15.32 -2.67
N CYS A 76 4.22 16.28 -1.79
CA CYS A 76 4.68 16.04 -0.43
C CYS A 76 3.91 16.89 0.57
N SER A 77 3.58 16.31 1.71
CA SER A 77 3.10 17.01 2.90
C SER A 77 4.15 16.85 4.01
N GLY A 78 5.05 17.83 4.13
CA GLY A 78 6.19 17.71 5.03
C GLY A 78 7.17 16.63 4.55
N SER A 79 7.48 15.65 5.41
CA SER A 79 8.31 14.47 5.08
C SER A 79 7.57 13.40 4.27
N ASP A 80 6.24 13.48 4.24
CA ASP A 80 5.37 12.40 3.80
C ASP A 80 4.95 12.62 2.35
N PHE A 81 4.72 11.54 1.61
CA PHE A 81 4.16 11.60 0.27
C PHE A 81 2.66 11.93 0.34
N ASP A 82 2.22 12.90 -0.44
CA ASP A 82 0.79 13.22 -0.58
C ASP A 82 0.15 12.25 -1.58
N LEU A 83 -0.58 11.26 -1.06
CA LEU A 83 -1.15 10.14 -1.81
C LEU A 83 -2.67 10.14 -1.59
N PRO A 84 -3.45 10.89 -2.39
CA PRO A 84 -4.87 11.12 -2.15
C PRO A 84 -5.71 9.83 -2.27
N ASP A 85 -5.21 8.84 -3.01
CA ASP A 85 -5.87 7.55 -3.20
C ASP A 85 -5.65 6.58 -2.02
N LEU A 86 -4.79 6.93 -1.05
CA LEU A 86 -4.46 6.12 0.13
C LEU A 86 -5.02 6.76 1.42
N PRO A 87 -6.28 6.49 1.77
CA PRO A 87 -6.89 7.10 2.96
C PRO A 87 -6.15 6.67 4.24
N ASN A 88 -5.96 7.62 5.16
CA ASN A 88 -5.35 7.42 6.48
C ASN A 88 -4.05 6.61 6.46
N THR A 89 -3.24 6.83 5.43
CA THR A 89 -1.96 6.16 5.21
C THR A 89 -0.89 7.21 4.98
N THR A 90 0.15 7.18 5.80
CA THR A 90 1.35 8.00 5.60
C THR A 90 2.42 7.13 4.97
N VAL A 91 3.10 7.66 3.96
CA VAL A 91 4.24 6.98 3.34
C VAL A 91 5.43 7.93 3.40
N THR A 92 6.57 7.40 3.82
CA THR A 92 7.84 8.13 3.88
C THR A 92 8.94 7.32 3.21
N VAL A 93 10.03 8.00 2.87
CA VAL A 93 11.27 7.37 2.42
C VAL A 93 12.42 7.89 3.24
N THR A 94 13.30 7.00 3.68
CA THR A 94 14.55 7.35 4.37
C THR A 94 15.69 6.48 3.86
N ALA A 95 16.93 6.84 4.18
CA ALA A 95 18.11 6.05 3.87
C ALA A 95 18.71 5.48 5.15
N PRO A 96 18.48 4.20 5.48
CA PRO A 96 19.10 3.57 6.64
C PRO A 96 20.62 3.43 6.46
N THR A 97 21.10 3.34 5.21
CA THR A 97 22.52 3.41 4.85
C THR A 97 22.71 4.23 3.58
N PRO A 98 23.93 4.68 3.24
CA PRO A 98 24.19 5.41 1.98
C PRO A 98 23.87 4.61 0.71
N GLU A 99 23.81 3.28 0.80
CA GLU A 99 23.61 2.35 -0.32
C GLU A 99 22.18 1.82 -0.41
N THR A 100 21.32 2.10 0.57
CA THR A 100 19.95 1.59 0.60
C THR A 100 18.94 2.66 0.98
N PHE A 101 17.70 2.48 0.57
CA PHE A 101 16.58 3.29 1.02
C PHE A 101 15.44 2.42 1.53
N GLU A 102 14.70 2.92 2.51
CA GLU A 102 13.54 2.29 3.10
C GLU A 102 12.30 3.11 2.78
N ILE A 103 11.28 2.47 2.22
CA ILE A 103 9.93 3.01 2.13
C ILE A 103 9.15 2.49 3.32
N THR A 104 8.61 3.40 4.13
CA THR A 104 7.78 3.06 5.29
C THR A 104 6.36 3.56 5.06
N ALA A 105 5.39 2.65 5.02
CA ALA A 105 3.96 2.98 5.00
C ALA A 105 3.35 2.69 6.37
N THR A 106 2.74 3.70 7.01
CA THR A 106 1.98 3.54 8.25
C THR A 106 0.52 3.87 8.00
N THR A 107 -0.38 2.97 8.39
CA THR A 107 -1.79 3.06 7.99
C THR A 107 -2.72 2.63 9.10
N THR A 108 -3.84 3.33 9.24
CA THR A 108 -4.96 2.89 10.11
C THR A 108 -6.10 2.25 9.31
N TYR A 109 -5.94 2.21 7.98
CA TYR A 109 -6.90 1.65 7.04
C TYR A 109 -6.52 0.20 6.65
N TYR A 110 -5.22 -0.04 6.43
CA TYR A 110 -4.50 -1.32 6.32
C TYR A 110 -4.71 -2.32 7.46
N THR A 111 -5.10 -3.58 7.21
CA THR A 111 -4.89 -4.66 8.21
C THR A 111 -3.48 -5.27 8.07
N ALA A 112 -3.01 -5.95 9.11
CA ALA A 112 -1.71 -6.65 9.06
C ALA A 112 -1.65 -7.72 7.96
N SER A 113 -2.79 -8.34 7.62
CA SER A 113 -2.88 -9.30 6.51
C SER A 113 -2.69 -8.62 5.15
N ASP A 114 -3.25 -7.43 4.96
CA ASP A 114 -3.07 -6.65 3.73
C ASP A 114 -1.61 -6.24 3.53
N LEU A 115 -0.96 -5.76 4.60
CA LEU A 115 0.46 -5.41 4.56
C LEU A 115 1.34 -6.63 4.29
N SER A 116 0.95 -7.80 4.78
CA SER A 116 1.63 -9.06 4.46
C SER A 116 1.47 -9.44 2.98
N MET A 117 0.30 -9.20 2.39
CA MET A 117 0.09 -9.40 0.95
C MET A 117 0.92 -8.43 0.11
N ALA A 118 0.96 -7.13 0.47
CA ALA A 118 1.86 -6.17 -0.17
C ALA A 118 3.33 -6.60 -0.07
N CYS A 119 3.75 -7.16 1.08
CA CYS A 119 5.09 -7.73 1.21
C CYS A 119 5.32 -8.96 0.33
N ASN A 120 4.33 -9.82 0.11
CA ASN A 120 4.50 -10.94 -0.81
C ASN A 120 4.67 -10.46 -2.26
N ALA A 121 4.04 -9.34 -2.64
CA ALA A 121 4.20 -8.73 -3.95
C ALA A 121 5.55 -8.01 -4.13
N TRP A 122 6.04 -7.33 -3.09
CA TRP A 122 7.24 -6.50 -3.14
C TRP A 122 8.52 -7.18 -2.66
N GLY A 123 8.42 -8.18 -1.78
CA GLY A 123 9.57 -8.90 -1.21
C GLY A 123 10.53 -9.47 -2.25
N PRO A 124 10.06 -10.07 -3.37
CA PRO A 124 10.96 -10.53 -4.45
C PRO A 124 11.70 -9.41 -5.19
N LYS A 125 11.27 -8.15 -5.03
CA LYS A 125 11.82 -6.94 -5.69
C LYS A 125 12.59 -6.04 -4.72
N SER A 126 12.70 -6.43 -3.45
CA SER A 126 13.33 -5.66 -2.39
C SER A 126 14.38 -6.49 -1.66
N ASN A 127 15.26 -5.85 -0.90
CA ASN A 127 16.24 -6.53 -0.06
C ASN A 127 15.56 -7.11 1.19
N SER A 128 14.56 -6.40 1.71
CA SER A 128 13.71 -6.90 2.80
C SER A 128 12.33 -6.27 2.72
N CYS A 129 11.34 -6.97 3.30
CA CYS A 129 9.99 -6.46 3.49
C CYS A 129 9.46 -6.96 4.83
N THR A 130 9.07 -6.04 5.70
CA THR A 130 8.63 -6.35 7.07
C THR A 130 7.31 -5.67 7.36
N PRO A 131 6.20 -6.42 7.46
CA PRO A 131 4.95 -5.90 8.00
C PRO A 131 4.99 -6.02 9.55
N ARG A 132 4.60 -4.96 10.25
CA ARG A 132 4.51 -4.91 11.72
C ARG A 132 3.29 -4.11 12.15
N GLY A 133 2.24 -4.81 12.55
CA GLY A 133 0.99 -4.17 12.98
C GLY A 133 0.38 -3.34 11.85
N SER A 134 0.37 -2.02 12.04
CA SER A 134 -0.12 -0.99 11.10
C SER A 134 0.96 -0.42 10.18
N THR A 135 2.18 -0.96 10.21
CA THR A 135 3.32 -0.43 9.46
C THR A 135 3.90 -1.47 8.51
N LEU A 136 4.30 -1.03 7.34
CA LEU A 136 4.99 -1.80 6.31
C LEU A 136 6.30 -1.10 5.98
N SER A 137 7.42 -1.80 6.19
CA SER A 137 8.76 -1.32 5.87
C SER A 137 9.35 -2.15 4.73
N ILE A 138 9.83 -1.49 3.67
CA ILE A 138 10.42 -2.15 2.50
C ILE A 138 11.78 -1.51 2.19
N VAL A 139 12.85 -2.30 2.21
CA VAL A 139 14.22 -1.81 1.97
C VAL A 139 14.68 -2.22 0.57
N PHE A 140 15.26 -1.26 -0.15
CA PHE A 140 15.79 -1.42 -1.50
C PHE A 140 17.25 -0.96 -1.57
N GLN A 141 17.97 -1.40 -2.61
CA GLN A 141 19.35 -1.06 -2.94
C GLN A 141 19.42 -0.49 -4.36
#